data_AF-A0A6J4V670-F1
#
_entry.id   AF-A0A6J4V670-F1
#
_cell.length_a   1.000
_cell.length_b   1.000
_cell.length_c   1.000
_cell.angle_alpha   90.00
_cell.angle_beta   90.00
_cell.angle_gamma   90.00
#
_symmetry.space_group_name_H-M   'P 1'
#
loop_
_entity.id
_entity.type
_entity.pdbx_description
1 polymer ?
#
loop_
_entity_poly.entity_id
_entity_poly.type
_entity_poly.pdbx_seq_one_letter_code
_entity_poly.pdbx_strand_id
1 'polypeptide(L)'
;LLQQFSRAVMGSNNVDRLLSPRQSAVERATREALGVDVASTNNMQELFSAAKNIIVVGPSIFDHAPITSYWINHARHYRDARITVISSEHYLLCDRAVLWLQPRPGTTDLVVHAIAAEVVRLGLDTSSAGEAARSADWRARIEAVDLASVALATGVPAEDITRAAILFVTGKSEVPAAVPDEGFPPGAIFNTTAHVSDGTIADDPHAVTAACANLSIVTGNLGRAGGGIASHRGPANYQGTTDMGATPSLLPGGVRVDDAQARRRFQDAWLPRWAEQAKTSNGFLPVRSLPTERGIGVTQLASAIESGIVTAMWIEEGLPAARATGSGAAKAMWYKDGLETRDGEIDPRLFEALRKLEYLVVVAAFPSPLTEIAHAVLPLSLSLEKDGTFTSYDRTVQRVRMTVPAMGEARSEAEIIPAVASRMGYGLSAGHPSRVMSEIQQLVPAYAGVSYARLERGGIVTPTQAFGDPGTTILEPNRGTTPLAPAFVLSESNAR
;
A
#
# COMPACT_ATOMS: atom_id res chain seq x y z
N LEU A 1 17.48 -4.09 5.70
CA LEU A 1 18.55 -3.81 6.69
C LEU A 1 17.99 -3.15 7.95
N LEU A 2 17.31 -2.02 7.88
CA LEU A 2 16.78 -1.32 9.07
C LEU A 2 15.92 -2.20 9.99
N GLN A 3 14.94 -2.91 9.41
CA GLN A 3 14.10 -3.83 10.19
C GLN A 3 14.89 -4.96 10.88
N GLN A 4 15.93 -5.46 10.21
CA GLN A 4 16.80 -6.51 10.74
C GLN A 4 17.67 -5.94 11.85
N PHE A 5 18.16 -4.71 11.70
CA PHE A 5 18.85 -4.00 12.76
C PHE A 5 17.96 -3.83 13.99
N SER A 6 16.73 -3.33 13.83
CA SER A 6 15.78 -3.18 14.95
C SER A 6 15.54 -4.52 15.67
N ARG A 7 15.34 -5.62 14.92
CA ARG A 7 14.97 -6.91 15.51
C ARG A 7 16.14 -7.75 16.01
N ALA A 8 17.21 -7.85 15.22
CA ALA A 8 18.36 -8.73 15.49
C ALA A 8 19.50 -8.02 16.26
N VAL A 9 19.51 -6.69 16.27
CA VAL A 9 20.51 -5.89 17.00
C VAL A 9 19.88 -5.20 18.20
N MET A 10 18.79 -4.45 18.01
CA MET A 10 18.11 -3.76 19.12
C MET A 10 17.17 -4.67 19.91
N GLY A 11 16.86 -5.88 19.41
CA GLY A 11 15.97 -6.83 20.08
C GLY A 11 14.51 -6.37 20.12
N SER A 12 14.09 -5.50 19.20
CA SER A 12 12.77 -4.86 19.22
C SER A 12 12.01 -5.02 17.91
N ASN A 13 10.69 -5.15 17.99
CA ASN A 13 9.80 -5.04 16.83
C ASN A 13 9.35 -3.58 16.60
N ASN A 14 9.92 -2.60 17.31
CA ASN A 14 9.68 -1.18 17.08
C ASN A 14 10.39 -0.74 15.79
N VAL A 15 9.73 -1.02 14.67
CA VAL A 15 10.06 -0.54 13.33
C VAL A 15 8.76 -0.28 12.63
N ASP A 16 8.63 0.91 12.05
CA ASP A 16 7.43 1.29 11.34
C ASP A 16 7.78 2.19 10.15
N ARG A 17 6.80 2.42 9.31
CA ARG A 17 6.85 3.36 8.20
C ARG A 17 5.80 4.43 8.42
N LEU A 18 6.13 5.65 8.01
CA LEU A 18 5.21 6.76 8.16
C LEU A 18 4.10 6.65 7.11
N LEU A 19 2.90 6.31 7.56
CA LEU A 19 1.68 6.33 6.74
C LEU A 19 0.68 7.27 7.36
N SER A 20 -0.07 7.98 6.51
CA SER A 20 -1.22 8.74 6.98
C SER A 20 -2.27 7.79 7.58
N PRO A 21 -3.15 8.26 8.47
CA PRO A 21 -4.29 7.47 8.94
C PRO A 21 -5.12 6.87 7.79
N ARG A 22 -5.28 7.63 6.69
CA ARG A 22 -6.00 7.19 5.48
C ARG A 22 -5.27 6.06 4.75
N GLN A 23 -3.97 6.21 4.51
CA GLN A 23 -3.15 5.16 3.89
C GLN A 23 -3.15 3.87 4.72
N SER A 24 -3.04 4.01 6.04
CA SER A 24 -3.12 2.88 6.98
C SER A 24 -4.49 2.20 6.96
N ALA A 25 -5.57 2.96 6.80
CA ALA A 25 -6.93 2.44 6.67
C ALA A 25 -7.12 1.63 5.37
N VAL A 26 -6.63 2.13 4.23
CA VAL A 26 -6.64 1.39 2.95
C VAL A 26 -5.81 0.10 3.03
N GLU A 27 -4.64 0.15 3.66
CA GLU A 27 -3.81 -1.04 3.89
C GLU A 27 -4.57 -2.11 4.69
N ARG A 28 -5.18 -1.73 5.82
CA ARG A 28 -5.96 -2.64 6.66
C ARG A 28 -7.14 -3.25 5.89
N ALA A 29 -7.95 -2.42 5.22
CA ALA A 29 -9.10 -2.89 4.46
C ALA A 29 -8.69 -3.86 3.34
N THR A 30 -7.57 -3.58 2.64
CA THR A 30 -7.05 -4.48 1.60
C THR A 30 -6.62 -5.82 2.19
N ARG A 31 -5.88 -5.81 3.30
CA ARG A 31 -5.42 -7.03 3.96
C ARG A 31 -6.57 -7.86 4.53
N GLU A 32 -7.57 -7.21 5.12
CA GLU A 32 -8.78 -7.86 5.62
C GLU A 32 -9.57 -8.50 4.47
N ALA A 33 -9.80 -7.79 3.36
CA ALA A 33 -10.62 -8.30 2.27
C ALA A 33 -9.92 -9.37 1.41
N LEU A 34 -8.60 -9.23 1.18
CA LEU A 34 -7.84 -10.06 0.24
C LEU A 34 -6.92 -11.09 0.92
N GLY A 35 -6.68 -10.97 2.22
CA GLY A 35 -5.74 -11.82 2.95
C GLY A 35 -4.27 -11.58 2.60
N VAL A 36 -3.97 -10.54 1.81
CA VAL A 36 -2.62 -10.17 1.37
C VAL A 36 -2.43 -8.65 1.45
N ASP A 37 -1.22 -8.22 1.76
CA ASP A 37 -0.88 -6.79 1.86
C ASP A 37 -0.21 -6.29 0.58
N VAL A 38 -1.06 -5.98 -0.42
CA VAL A 38 -0.61 -5.55 -1.75
C VAL A 38 -1.30 -4.25 -2.15
N ALA A 39 -0.59 -3.40 -2.90
CA ALA A 39 -1.17 -2.19 -3.49
C ALA A 39 -1.99 -2.50 -4.75
N SER A 40 -1.65 -3.57 -5.47
CA SER A 40 -2.44 -4.07 -6.60
C SER A 40 -2.47 -5.58 -6.62
N THR A 41 -3.54 -6.13 -7.17
CA THR A 41 -3.71 -7.58 -7.43
C THR A 41 -3.18 -7.98 -8.80
N ASN A 42 -3.14 -7.05 -9.76
CA ASN A 42 -2.72 -7.31 -11.13
C ASN A 42 -1.49 -6.45 -11.48
N ASN A 43 -0.90 -6.65 -12.65
CA ASN A 43 0.18 -5.79 -13.12
C ASN A 43 -0.37 -4.56 -13.86
N MET A 44 0.43 -3.51 -14.01
CA MET A 44 -0.01 -2.35 -14.80
C MET A 44 -0.13 -2.63 -16.30
N GLN A 45 0.64 -3.58 -16.81
CA GLN A 45 0.68 -3.89 -18.23
C GLN A 45 -0.71 -4.30 -18.77
N GLU A 46 -1.58 -4.82 -17.92
CA GLU A 46 -2.96 -5.17 -18.28
C GLU A 46 -3.83 -3.96 -18.65
N LEU A 47 -3.51 -2.75 -18.21
CA LEU A 47 -4.14 -1.53 -18.74
C LEU A 47 -3.82 -1.33 -20.22
N PHE A 48 -2.66 -1.81 -20.68
CA PHE A 48 -2.30 -1.77 -22.08
C PHE A 48 -2.92 -2.91 -22.89
N SER A 49 -3.18 -4.08 -22.30
CA SER A 49 -3.55 -5.30 -23.04
C SER A 49 -4.98 -5.81 -22.85
N ALA A 50 -5.54 -5.76 -21.64
CA ALA A 50 -6.69 -6.59 -21.25
C ALA A 50 -7.86 -5.83 -20.62
N ALA A 51 -7.62 -4.67 -19.99
CA ALA A 51 -8.67 -3.93 -19.29
C ALA A 51 -9.79 -3.44 -20.23
N LYS A 52 -11.04 -3.73 -19.87
CA LYS A 52 -12.24 -3.34 -20.65
C LYS A 52 -13.21 -2.49 -19.87
N ASN A 53 -13.40 -2.78 -18.58
CA ASN A 53 -14.27 -2.00 -17.71
C ASN A 53 -13.44 -1.49 -16.54
N ILE A 54 -13.45 -0.19 -16.31
CA ILE A 54 -12.60 0.45 -15.29
C ILE A 54 -13.47 1.33 -14.41
N ILE A 55 -13.44 1.10 -13.10
CA ILE A 55 -13.94 2.06 -12.12
C ILE A 55 -12.75 2.77 -11.48
N VAL A 56 -12.79 4.10 -11.42
CA VAL A 56 -11.87 4.90 -10.61
C VAL A 56 -12.65 5.50 -9.45
N VAL A 57 -12.22 5.22 -8.21
CA VAL A 57 -12.91 5.64 -6.98
C VAL A 57 -12.03 6.59 -6.18
N GLY A 58 -12.60 7.74 -5.84
CA GLY A 58 -12.01 8.73 -4.96
C GLY A 58 -11.29 9.88 -5.70
N PRO A 59 -10.34 10.52 -5.01
CA PRO A 59 -9.61 11.71 -5.48
C PRO A 59 -8.96 11.54 -6.85
N SER A 60 -8.57 12.66 -7.44
CA SER A 60 -7.89 12.73 -8.73
C SER A 60 -6.74 11.72 -8.87
N ILE A 61 -6.99 10.66 -9.64
CA ILE A 61 -5.95 9.70 -10.01
C ILE A 61 -4.82 10.34 -10.82
N PHE A 62 -5.07 11.50 -11.43
CA PHE A 62 -4.06 12.28 -12.12
C PHE A 62 -3.00 12.83 -11.14
N ASP A 63 -3.42 13.35 -9.99
CA ASP A 63 -2.51 13.97 -9.01
C ASP A 63 -1.78 12.92 -8.15
N HIS A 64 -2.36 11.74 -8.02
CA HIS A 64 -1.85 10.70 -7.13
C HIS A 64 -1.17 9.53 -7.86
N ALA A 65 -1.59 9.22 -9.10
CA ALA A 65 -1.00 8.17 -9.91
C ALA A 65 -0.98 8.54 -11.41
N PRO A 66 -0.26 9.62 -11.81
CA PRO A 66 -0.30 10.18 -13.17
C PRO A 66 0.03 9.16 -14.26
N ILE A 67 0.98 8.26 -14.02
CA ILE A 67 1.32 7.19 -14.98
C ILE A 67 0.17 6.20 -15.14
N THR A 68 -0.53 5.86 -14.06
CA THR A 68 -1.71 5.00 -14.14
C THR A 68 -2.86 5.71 -14.87
N SER A 69 -3.06 7.00 -14.59
CA SER A 69 -4.03 7.86 -15.31
C SER A 69 -3.74 7.91 -16.82
N TYR A 70 -2.47 8.00 -17.22
CA TYR A 70 -2.07 7.92 -18.62
C TYR A 70 -2.49 6.58 -19.24
N TRP A 71 -2.21 5.45 -18.58
CA TRP A 71 -2.56 4.12 -19.09
C TRP A 71 -4.06 3.86 -19.12
N ILE A 72 -4.84 4.42 -18.18
CA ILE A 72 -6.31 4.39 -18.23
C ILE A 72 -6.82 5.16 -19.45
N ASN A 73 -6.26 6.34 -19.72
CA ASN A 73 -6.59 7.08 -20.95
C ASN A 73 -6.19 6.29 -22.21
N HIS A 74 -5.04 5.62 -22.20
CA HIS A 74 -4.62 4.74 -23.30
C HIS A 74 -5.62 3.60 -23.51
N ALA A 75 -6.04 2.91 -22.45
CA ALA A 75 -7.03 1.83 -22.51
C ALA A 75 -8.35 2.32 -23.12
N ARG A 76 -8.82 3.52 -22.73
CA ARG A 76 -10.00 4.14 -23.33
C ARG A 76 -9.84 4.38 -24.84
N HIS A 77 -8.73 4.98 -25.27
CA HIS A 77 -8.54 5.39 -26.67
C HIS A 77 -8.23 4.23 -27.62
N TYR A 78 -7.48 3.23 -27.15
CA TYR A 78 -6.91 2.19 -28.01
C TYR A 78 -7.43 0.78 -27.71
N ARG A 79 -8.17 0.60 -26.61
CA ARG A 79 -8.75 -0.71 -26.21
C ARG A 79 -10.25 -0.65 -25.97
N ASP A 80 -10.89 0.48 -26.29
CA ASP A 80 -12.30 0.75 -26.06
C ASP A 80 -12.74 0.56 -24.61
N ALA A 81 -11.82 0.73 -23.66
CA ALA A 81 -12.15 0.55 -22.25
C ALA A 81 -13.19 1.60 -21.80
N ARG A 82 -14.22 1.13 -21.11
CA ARG A 82 -15.28 1.95 -20.53
C ARG A 82 -14.88 2.35 -19.12
N ILE A 83 -14.94 3.65 -18.84
CA ILE A 83 -14.51 4.22 -17.57
C ILE A 83 -15.72 4.78 -16.84
N THR A 84 -15.88 4.37 -15.59
CA THR A 84 -16.77 5.00 -14.61
C THR A 84 -15.91 5.68 -13.56
N VAL A 85 -16.21 6.93 -13.22
CA VAL A 85 -15.57 7.64 -12.11
C VAL A 85 -16.57 7.79 -10.98
N ILE A 86 -16.18 7.47 -9.75
CA ILE A 86 -16.96 7.70 -8.53
C ILE A 86 -16.14 8.65 -7.67
N SER A 87 -16.52 9.92 -7.67
CA SER A 87 -15.77 10.98 -6.99
C SER A 87 -16.69 12.15 -6.69
N SER A 88 -16.64 12.66 -5.46
CA SER A 88 -17.30 13.92 -5.09
C SER A 88 -16.66 15.14 -5.76
N GLU A 89 -15.37 15.03 -6.10
CA GLU A 89 -14.56 16.03 -6.78
C GLU A 89 -14.61 15.88 -8.31
N HIS A 90 -14.45 16.99 -9.02
CA HIS A 90 -14.27 17.02 -10.47
C HIS A 90 -12.79 17.06 -10.84
N TYR A 91 -12.39 16.24 -11.81
CA TYR A 91 -11.06 16.26 -12.44
C TYR A 91 -11.13 15.75 -13.88
N LEU A 92 -10.06 15.92 -14.67
CA LEU A 92 -10.04 15.67 -16.12
C LEU A 92 -10.52 14.27 -16.57
N LEU A 93 -10.42 13.25 -15.72
CA LEU A 93 -10.91 11.92 -16.05
C LEU A 93 -12.44 11.85 -16.01
N CYS A 94 -13.10 12.64 -15.16
CA CYS A 94 -14.56 12.75 -15.09
C CYS A 94 -15.15 13.15 -16.45
N ASP A 95 -14.55 14.14 -17.12
CA ASP A 95 -14.97 14.61 -18.45
C ASP A 95 -14.79 13.58 -19.57
N ARG A 96 -13.93 12.58 -19.33
CA ARG A 96 -13.60 11.53 -20.30
C ARG A 96 -14.29 10.20 -20.00
N ALA A 97 -14.88 10.08 -18.82
CA ALA A 97 -15.59 8.91 -18.37
C ALA A 97 -16.91 8.75 -19.15
N VAL A 98 -17.36 7.50 -19.27
CA VAL A 98 -18.70 7.20 -19.79
C VAL A 98 -19.77 7.62 -18.79
N LEU A 99 -19.42 7.53 -17.50
CA LEU A 99 -20.26 7.89 -16.39
C LEU A 99 -19.40 8.45 -15.25
N TRP A 100 -19.80 9.59 -14.71
CA TRP A 100 -19.25 10.14 -13.49
C TRP A 100 -20.35 10.21 -12.45
N LEU A 101 -20.22 9.43 -11.38
CA LEU A 101 -21.08 9.47 -10.21
C LEU A 101 -20.48 10.45 -9.21
N GLN A 102 -21.25 11.47 -8.84
CA GLN A 102 -20.83 12.49 -7.89
C GLN A 102 -21.56 12.33 -6.53
N PRO A 103 -21.09 11.40 -5.66
CA PRO A 103 -21.63 11.29 -4.32
C PRO A 103 -21.39 12.56 -3.51
N ARG A 104 -22.30 12.86 -2.58
CA ARG A 104 -22.05 13.81 -1.50
C ARG A 104 -20.83 13.33 -0.70
N PRO A 105 -19.97 14.24 -0.21
CA PRO A 105 -18.80 13.86 0.58
C PRO A 105 -19.18 12.98 1.78
N GLY A 106 -18.46 11.89 2.00
CA GLY A 106 -18.72 10.95 3.10
C GLY A 106 -19.66 9.80 2.75
N THR A 107 -20.11 9.71 1.49
CA THR A 107 -21.10 8.71 1.04
C THR A 107 -20.63 7.84 -0.13
N THR A 108 -19.34 7.91 -0.48
CA THR A 108 -18.78 7.17 -1.62
C THR A 108 -18.92 5.65 -1.47
N ASP A 109 -18.74 5.11 -0.26
CA ASP A 109 -18.88 3.67 0.03
C ASP A 109 -20.33 3.19 -0.20
N LEU A 110 -21.32 4.03 0.11
CA LEU A 110 -22.74 3.72 -0.11
C LEU A 110 -23.06 3.55 -1.61
N VAL A 111 -22.48 4.39 -2.47
CA VAL A 111 -22.62 4.25 -3.93
C VAL A 111 -22.00 2.94 -4.40
N VAL A 112 -20.80 2.59 -3.92
CA VAL A 112 -20.13 1.33 -4.31
C VAL A 112 -20.92 0.11 -3.82
N HIS A 113 -21.47 0.15 -2.60
CA HIS A 113 -22.36 -0.87 -2.10
C HIS A 113 -23.65 -1.00 -2.93
N ALA A 114 -24.26 0.11 -3.32
CA ALA A 114 -25.46 0.08 -4.16
C ALA A 114 -25.20 -0.43 -5.57
N ILE A 115 -24.03 -0.15 -6.16
CA ILE A 115 -23.59 -0.80 -7.41
C ILE A 115 -23.51 -2.32 -7.21
N ALA A 116 -22.92 -2.78 -6.12
CA ALA A 116 -22.84 -4.21 -5.82
C ALA A 116 -24.23 -4.85 -5.58
N ALA A 117 -25.14 -4.12 -4.92
CA ALA A 117 -26.53 -4.52 -4.73
C ALA A 117 -27.24 -4.71 -6.09
N GLU A 118 -27.09 -3.75 -6.99
CA GLU A 118 -27.68 -3.81 -8.34
C GLU A 118 -27.10 -4.95 -9.17
N VAL A 119 -25.80 -5.25 -9.06
CA VAL A 119 -25.19 -6.42 -9.71
C VAL A 119 -25.90 -7.70 -9.26
N VAL A 120 -26.12 -7.89 -7.95
CA VAL A 120 -26.80 -9.08 -7.42
C VAL A 120 -28.28 -9.10 -7.82
N ARG A 121 -28.98 -7.96 -7.68
CA ARG A 121 -30.41 -7.83 -8.01
C ARG A 121 -30.71 -8.14 -9.49
N LEU A 122 -29.80 -7.77 -10.39
CA LEU A 122 -29.91 -8.03 -11.82
C LEU A 122 -29.41 -9.42 -12.24
N GLY A 123 -28.91 -10.24 -11.31
CA GLY A 123 -28.34 -11.56 -11.62
C GLY A 123 -27.06 -11.47 -12.46
N LEU A 124 -26.28 -10.41 -12.28
CA LEU A 124 -25.03 -10.15 -13.01
C LEU A 124 -23.78 -10.57 -12.21
N ASP A 125 -23.95 -11.11 -10.99
CA ASP A 125 -22.82 -11.61 -10.22
C ASP A 125 -22.25 -12.90 -10.84
N THR A 126 -20.92 -13.00 -10.82
CA THR A 126 -20.19 -14.12 -11.44
C THR A 126 -19.20 -14.76 -10.48
N SER A 127 -19.41 -14.55 -9.18
CA SER A 127 -18.59 -15.16 -8.14
C SER A 127 -18.65 -16.69 -8.23
N SER A 128 -17.52 -17.35 -7.96
CA SER A 128 -17.47 -18.81 -7.87
C SER A 128 -18.38 -19.35 -6.75
N ALA A 129 -18.74 -20.64 -6.80
CA ALA A 129 -19.57 -21.26 -5.75
C ALA A 129 -18.97 -21.11 -4.33
N GLY A 130 -17.65 -21.18 -4.20
CA GLY A 130 -16.96 -20.98 -2.93
C GLY A 130 -17.05 -19.53 -2.43
N GLU A 131 -16.92 -18.56 -3.32
CA GLU A 131 -17.13 -17.15 -2.99
C GLU A 131 -18.60 -16.90 -2.65
N ALA A 132 -19.52 -17.57 -3.36
CA ALA A 132 -20.94 -17.41 -3.15
C ALA A 132 -21.37 -17.82 -1.73
N ALA A 133 -20.88 -18.98 -1.27
CA ALA A 133 -21.09 -19.46 0.09
C ALA A 133 -20.45 -18.53 1.14
N ARG A 134 -19.24 -18.01 0.87
CA ARG A 134 -18.53 -17.11 1.79
C ARG A 134 -19.24 -15.76 1.96
N SER A 135 -19.86 -15.24 0.90
CA SER A 135 -20.56 -13.96 0.94
C SER A 135 -22.07 -14.11 1.19
N ALA A 136 -22.56 -15.24 1.70
CA ALA A 136 -23.99 -15.44 1.97
C ALA A 136 -24.55 -14.37 2.95
N ASP A 137 -23.92 -14.18 4.10
CA ASP A 137 -24.34 -13.16 5.08
C ASP A 137 -24.25 -11.73 4.53
N TRP A 138 -23.23 -11.49 3.71
CA TRP A 138 -23.05 -10.20 3.04
C TRP A 138 -24.12 -9.97 1.96
N ARG A 139 -24.47 -11.00 1.18
CA ARG A 139 -25.52 -10.94 0.15
C ARG A 139 -26.88 -10.67 0.77
N ALA A 140 -27.21 -11.37 1.85
CA ALA A 140 -28.48 -11.15 2.56
C ALA A 140 -28.64 -9.68 3.02
N ARG A 141 -27.53 -9.00 3.33
CA ARG A 141 -27.53 -7.58 3.67
C ARG A 141 -27.60 -6.69 2.42
N ILE A 142 -26.86 -7.03 1.36
CA ILE A 142 -26.82 -6.19 0.16
C ILE A 142 -28.15 -6.22 -0.62
N GLU A 143 -28.87 -7.35 -0.57
CA GLU A 143 -30.21 -7.49 -1.16
C GLU A 143 -31.25 -6.61 -0.45
N ALA A 144 -31.00 -6.21 0.80
CA ALA A 144 -31.85 -5.31 1.56
C ALA A 144 -31.53 -3.82 1.32
N VAL A 145 -30.56 -3.49 0.45
CA VAL A 145 -30.23 -2.10 0.13
C VAL A 145 -31.37 -1.47 -0.67
N ASP A 146 -31.98 -0.43 -0.11
CA ASP A 146 -32.96 0.39 -0.81
C ASP A 146 -32.26 1.48 -1.65
N LEU A 147 -32.36 1.34 -2.97
CA LEU A 147 -31.71 2.24 -3.91
C LEU A 147 -32.29 3.66 -3.85
N ALA A 148 -33.56 3.82 -3.47
CA ALA A 148 -34.17 5.15 -3.30
C ALA A 148 -33.56 5.90 -2.12
N SER A 149 -33.40 5.22 -0.97
CA SER A 149 -32.70 5.75 0.21
C SER A 149 -31.24 6.08 -0.09
N VAL A 150 -30.52 5.23 -0.83
CA VAL A 150 -29.12 5.51 -1.22
C VAL A 150 -29.06 6.72 -2.15
N ALA A 151 -29.94 6.82 -3.14
CA ALA A 151 -29.98 7.97 -4.05
C ALA A 151 -30.26 9.27 -3.29
N LEU A 152 -31.17 9.25 -2.32
CA LEU A 152 -31.46 10.40 -1.46
C LEU A 152 -30.25 10.81 -0.62
N ALA A 153 -29.57 9.86 0.02
CA ALA A 153 -28.44 10.11 0.91
C ALA A 153 -27.20 10.60 0.16
N THR A 154 -26.88 9.93 -0.96
CA THR A 154 -25.67 10.19 -1.76
C THR A 154 -25.85 11.34 -2.75
N GLY A 155 -27.08 11.66 -3.15
CA GLY A 155 -27.36 12.58 -4.24
C GLY A 155 -27.11 12.00 -5.65
N VAL A 156 -26.72 10.73 -5.76
CA VAL A 156 -26.53 10.05 -7.05
C VAL A 156 -27.84 9.41 -7.50
N PRO A 157 -28.36 9.69 -8.71
CA PRO A 157 -29.59 9.08 -9.20
C PRO A 157 -29.53 7.54 -9.20
N ALA A 158 -30.63 6.91 -8.78
CA ALA A 158 -30.75 5.44 -8.78
C ALA A 158 -30.47 4.83 -10.16
N GLU A 159 -30.95 5.49 -11.23
CA GLU A 159 -30.72 5.08 -12.62
C GLU A 159 -29.22 5.05 -13.00
N ASP A 160 -28.45 6.01 -12.50
CA ASP A 160 -27.00 6.08 -12.76
C ASP A 160 -26.24 5.01 -11.97
N ILE A 161 -26.69 4.68 -10.76
CA ILE A 161 -26.16 3.56 -9.98
C ILE A 161 -26.40 2.23 -10.72
N THR A 162 -27.64 2.00 -11.18
CA THR A 162 -27.98 0.82 -12.00
C THR A 162 -27.14 0.77 -13.27
N ARG A 163 -26.99 1.91 -13.96
CA ARG A 163 -26.17 2.01 -15.17
C ARG A 163 -24.69 1.70 -14.90
N ALA A 164 -24.15 2.15 -13.78
CA ALA A 164 -22.77 1.83 -13.38
C ALA A 164 -22.56 0.33 -13.13
N ALA A 165 -23.53 -0.34 -12.47
CA ALA A 165 -23.50 -1.79 -12.26
C ALA A 165 -23.47 -2.57 -13.58
N ILE A 166 -24.37 -2.23 -14.50
CA ILE A 166 -24.44 -2.85 -15.83
C ILE A 166 -23.14 -2.59 -16.60
N LEU A 167 -22.65 -1.35 -16.62
CA LEU A 167 -21.44 -0.98 -17.35
C LEU A 167 -20.21 -1.69 -16.81
N PHE A 168 -20.07 -1.81 -15.50
CA PHE A 168 -18.91 -2.44 -14.89
C PHE A 168 -18.81 -3.93 -15.20
N VAL A 169 -19.94 -4.65 -15.16
CA VAL A 169 -19.97 -6.08 -15.48
C VAL A 169 -19.89 -6.31 -16.99
N THR A 170 -20.71 -5.59 -17.77
CA THR A 170 -20.97 -5.98 -19.17
C THR A 170 -20.18 -5.19 -20.20
N GLY A 171 -19.67 -4.01 -19.83
CA GLY A 171 -19.11 -3.02 -20.76
C GLY A 171 -20.16 -2.35 -21.67
N LYS A 172 -21.45 -2.57 -21.41
CA LYS A 172 -22.59 -2.07 -22.18
C LYS A 172 -23.52 -1.22 -21.31
N SER A 173 -24.53 -0.60 -21.94
CA SER A 173 -25.53 0.23 -21.25
C SER A 173 -26.80 -0.55 -20.84
N GLU A 174 -26.98 -1.76 -21.36
CA GLU A 174 -28.20 -2.56 -21.18
C GLU A 174 -27.89 -3.91 -20.53
N VAL A 175 -28.84 -4.41 -19.74
CA VAL A 175 -28.76 -5.74 -19.14
C VAL A 175 -28.82 -6.77 -20.27
N PRO A 176 -27.83 -7.67 -20.38
CA PRO A 176 -27.85 -8.72 -21.38
C PRO A 176 -28.96 -9.73 -21.07
N ALA A 177 -29.59 -10.27 -22.11
CA ALA A 177 -30.66 -11.26 -21.97
C ALA A 177 -30.20 -12.57 -21.31
N ALA A 178 -28.90 -12.87 -21.39
CA ALA A 178 -28.26 -14.00 -20.73
C ALA A 178 -26.77 -13.70 -20.49
N VAL A 179 -26.16 -14.40 -19.55
CA VAL A 179 -24.69 -14.42 -19.39
C VAL A 179 -24.07 -15.04 -20.66
N PRO A 180 -23.09 -14.38 -21.32
CA PRO A 180 -22.41 -14.95 -22.47
C PRO A 180 -21.70 -16.27 -22.12
N ASP A 181 -21.60 -17.20 -23.06
CA ASP A 181 -20.89 -18.48 -22.87
C ASP A 181 -19.43 -18.30 -22.42
N GLU A 182 -18.79 -17.24 -22.92
CA GLU A 182 -17.41 -16.82 -22.58
C GLU A 182 -17.31 -16.00 -21.27
N GLY A 183 -18.45 -15.76 -20.63
CA GLY A 183 -18.59 -14.89 -19.46
C GLY A 183 -18.51 -13.41 -19.79
N PHE A 184 -18.60 -12.58 -18.75
CA PHE A 184 -18.47 -11.14 -18.89
C PHE A 184 -17.01 -10.69 -18.97
N PRO A 185 -16.70 -9.59 -19.70
CA PRO A 185 -15.36 -9.02 -19.71
C PRO A 185 -14.91 -8.62 -18.29
N PRO A 186 -13.62 -8.78 -17.96
CA PRO A 186 -13.11 -8.45 -16.64
C PRO A 186 -13.09 -6.93 -16.40
N GLY A 187 -13.39 -6.55 -15.16
CA GLY A 187 -13.43 -5.18 -14.67
C GLY A 187 -12.36 -4.92 -13.61
N ALA A 188 -11.66 -3.79 -13.74
CA ALA A 188 -10.63 -3.34 -12.82
C ALA A 188 -11.11 -2.15 -11.99
N ILE A 189 -10.79 -2.14 -10.69
CA ILE A 189 -11.08 -1.01 -9.80
C ILE A 189 -9.78 -0.35 -9.37
N PHE A 190 -9.66 0.96 -9.60
CA PHE A 190 -8.57 1.80 -9.11
C PHE A 190 -9.09 2.72 -8.01
N ASN A 191 -8.54 2.58 -6.81
CA ASN A 191 -8.96 3.29 -5.61
C ASN A 191 -7.85 4.24 -5.15
N THR A 192 -8.17 5.51 -5.03
CA THR A 192 -7.24 6.59 -4.64
C THR A 192 -7.60 7.22 -3.29
N THR A 193 -8.54 6.64 -2.54
CA THR A 193 -9.04 7.19 -1.25
C THR A 193 -8.00 7.28 -0.14
N ALA A 194 -6.83 6.64 -0.33
CA ALA A 194 -5.66 6.82 0.52
C ALA A 194 -5.10 8.26 0.51
N HIS A 195 -5.50 9.06 -0.48
CA HIS A 195 -5.05 10.43 -0.71
C HIS A 195 -6.14 11.47 -0.47
N VAL A 196 -5.76 12.74 -0.50
CA VAL A 196 -6.66 13.91 -0.48
C VAL A 196 -6.21 14.93 -1.52
N SER A 197 -7.15 15.63 -2.16
CA SER A 197 -6.82 16.63 -3.18
C SER A 197 -6.58 18.03 -2.58
N ASP A 198 -7.37 18.44 -1.58
CA ASP A 198 -7.36 19.81 -1.02
C ASP A 198 -7.47 19.91 0.51
N GLY A 199 -7.44 18.78 1.23
CA GLY A 199 -7.29 18.75 2.69
C GLY A 199 -8.51 18.30 3.49
N THR A 200 -9.68 18.09 2.87
CA THR A 200 -10.82 17.45 3.57
C THR A 200 -11.69 16.63 2.63
N ILE A 201 -11.48 15.31 2.64
CA ILE A 201 -12.43 14.37 2.06
C ILE A 201 -13.08 13.60 3.20
N ALA A 202 -14.40 13.78 3.34
CA ALA A 202 -15.19 13.18 4.41
C ALA A 202 -15.31 11.64 4.30
N ASP A 203 -14.98 11.06 3.15
CA ASP A 203 -15.06 9.61 2.95
C ASP A 203 -14.12 8.85 3.89
N ASP A 204 -14.66 7.78 4.49
CA ASP A 204 -13.88 6.77 5.20
C ASP A 204 -13.13 5.88 4.20
N PRO A 205 -11.80 5.99 4.09
CA PRO A 205 -11.02 5.20 3.15
C PRO A 205 -11.03 3.70 3.46
N HIS A 206 -11.26 3.29 4.72
CA HIS A 206 -11.40 1.87 5.05
C HIS A 206 -12.69 1.31 4.42
N ALA A 207 -13.83 1.95 4.69
CA ALA A 207 -15.14 1.55 4.18
C ALA A 207 -15.18 1.53 2.65
N VAL A 208 -14.68 2.58 1.98
CA VAL A 208 -14.66 2.63 0.51
C VAL A 208 -13.79 1.52 -0.07
N THR A 209 -12.61 1.27 0.50
CA THR A 209 -11.71 0.20 0.03
C THR A 209 -12.33 -1.17 0.21
N ALA A 210 -13.00 -1.40 1.33
CA ALA A 210 -13.72 -2.64 1.61
C ALA A 210 -14.87 -2.86 0.61
N ALA A 211 -15.66 -1.82 0.33
CA ALA A 211 -16.73 -1.87 -0.67
C ALA A 211 -16.18 -2.19 -2.07
N CYS A 212 -15.07 -1.57 -2.47
CA CYS A 212 -14.39 -1.85 -3.74
C CYS A 212 -13.93 -3.32 -3.85
N ALA A 213 -13.35 -3.86 -2.78
CA ALA A 213 -12.91 -5.25 -2.74
C ALA A 213 -14.10 -6.21 -2.83
N ASN A 214 -15.18 -5.95 -2.09
CA ASN A 214 -16.41 -6.74 -2.15
C ASN A 214 -17.03 -6.73 -3.56
N LEU A 215 -17.08 -5.56 -4.22
CA LEU A 215 -17.56 -5.45 -5.60
C LEU A 215 -16.70 -6.29 -6.56
N SER A 216 -15.36 -6.24 -6.44
CA SER A 216 -14.46 -7.05 -7.26
C SER A 216 -14.62 -8.56 -7.02
N ILE A 217 -14.87 -8.98 -5.77
CA ILE A 217 -15.14 -10.38 -5.40
C ILE A 217 -16.45 -10.87 -6.01
N VAL A 218 -17.56 -10.13 -5.81
CA VAL A 218 -18.89 -10.58 -6.27
C VAL A 218 -19.01 -10.61 -7.79
N THR A 219 -18.25 -9.75 -8.48
CA THR A 219 -18.15 -9.73 -9.94
C THR A 219 -17.08 -10.67 -10.51
N GLY A 220 -16.48 -11.53 -9.68
CA GLY A 220 -15.50 -12.53 -10.13
C GLY A 220 -14.26 -11.94 -10.80
N ASN A 221 -13.90 -10.69 -10.46
CA ASN A 221 -12.87 -9.94 -11.19
C ASN A 221 -11.45 -10.16 -10.66
N LEU A 222 -11.29 -10.69 -9.45
CA LEU A 222 -9.98 -11.13 -8.95
C LEU A 222 -9.47 -12.32 -9.79
N GLY A 223 -8.15 -12.48 -9.93
CA GLY A 223 -7.57 -13.62 -10.64
C GLY A 223 -7.70 -13.58 -12.17
N ARG A 224 -8.26 -12.52 -12.74
CA ARG A 224 -8.50 -12.37 -14.18
C ARG A 224 -7.65 -11.25 -14.77
N ALA A 225 -7.11 -11.48 -15.97
CA ALA A 225 -6.38 -10.47 -16.72
C ALA A 225 -7.30 -9.30 -17.10
N GLY A 226 -6.89 -8.06 -16.85
CA GLY A 226 -7.72 -6.87 -17.04
C GLY A 226 -8.73 -6.62 -15.92
N GLY A 227 -8.70 -7.45 -14.89
CA GLY A 227 -9.56 -7.35 -13.71
C GLY A 227 -8.85 -6.83 -12.47
N GLY A 228 -9.36 -7.23 -11.31
CA GLY A 228 -8.73 -6.99 -10.02
C GLY A 228 -9.02 -5.62 -9.40
N ILE A 229 -8.25 -5.34 -8.35
CA ILE A 229 -8.25 -4.09 -7.60
C ILE A 229 -6.82 -3.56 -7.45
N ALA A 230 -6.67 -2.26 -7.60
CA ALA A 230 -5.47 -1.49 -7.29
C ALA A 230 -5.85 -0.35 -6.35
N SER A 231 -5.31 -0.37 -5.13
CA SER A 231 -5.46 0.71 -4.17
C SER A 231 -4.13 1.46 -4.05
N HIS A 232 -4.01 2.56 -4.81
CA HIS A 232 -2.82 3.40 -4.82
C HIS A 232 -2.62 4.02 -3.44
N ARG A 233 -1.44 3.79 -2.86
CA ARG A 233 -1.07 4.31 -1.55
C ARG A 233 0.44 4.37 -1.39
N GLY A 234 0.89 5.32 -0.58
CA GLY A 234 2.28 5.46 -0.17
C GLY A 234 3.21 6.02 -1.26
N PRO A 235 4.47 6.29 -0.89
CA PRO A 235 5.49 6.80 -1.80
C PRO A 235 6.07 5.68 -2.69
N ALA A 236 7.07 6.05 -3.50
CA ALA A 236 7.92 5.07 -4.19
C ALA A 236 8.41 3.99 -3.22
N ASN A 237 8.49 2.76 -3.70
CA ASN A 237 8.89 1.60 -2.91
C ASN A 237 8.00 1.26 -1.70
N TYR A 238 6.81 1.83 -1.57
CA TYR A 238 5.87 1.47 -0.50
C TYR A 238 5.66 -0.06 -0.44
N GLN A 239 5.42 -0.70 -1.59
CA GLN A 239 5.25 -2.15 -1.66
C GLN A 239 6.51 -2.88 -1.20
N GLY A 240 7.70 -2.44 -1.61
CA GLY A 240 8.96 -3.07 -1.19
C GLY A 240 9.19 -2.94 0.32
N THR A 241 8.87 -1.78 0.89
CA THR A 241 8.90 -1.57 2.35
C THR A 241 7.89 -2.48 3.07
N THR A 242 6.71 -2.73 2.49
CA THR A 242 5.73 -3.72 3.00
C THR A 242 6.35 -5.11 2.99
N ASP A 243 6.87 -5.51 1.83
CA ASP A 243 7.38 -6.85 1.59
C ASP A 243 8.60 -7.15 2.48
N MET A 244 9.40 -6.14 2.80
CA MET A 244 10.56 -6.26 3.68
C MET A 244 10.20 -6.20 5.17
N GLY A 245 8.92 -6.06 5.53
CA GLY A 245 8.48 -6.13 6.93
C GLY A 245 8.91 -4.93 7.78
N ALA A 246 8.96 -3.73 7.22
CA ALA A 246 9.17 -2.50 7.97
C ALA A 246 7.85 -2.04 8.62
N THR A 247 7.34 -2.87 9.53
CA THR A 247 6.08 -2.69 10.26
C THR A 247 6.18 -3.36 11.63
N PRO A 248 5.43 -2.93 12.65
CA PRO A 248 5.62 -3.43 14.01
C PRO A 248 5.20 -4.89 14.23
N SER A 249 4.49 -5.50 13.28
CA SER A 249 3.89 -6.83 13.45
C SER A 249 4.32 -7.88 12.44
N LEU A 250 5.04 -7.51 11.36
CA LEU A 250 5.40 -8.43 10.29
C LEU A 250 6.90 -8.41 9.99
N LEU A 251 7.49 -9.59 9.91
CA LEU A 251 8.78 -9.89 9.31
C LEU A 251 8.68 -9.89 7.77
N PRO A 252 9.82 -9.90 7.04
CA PRO A 252 9.81 -9.97 5.59
C PRO A 252 8.92 -11.09 5.03
N GLY A 253 8.21 -10.81 3.93
CA GLY A 253 7.25 -11.71 3.32
C GLY A 253 5.91 -11.82 4.06
N GLY A 254 5.57 -10.84 4.91
CA GLY A 254 4.29 -10.82 5.63
C GLY A 254 4.18 -11.83 6.77
N VAL A 255 5.31 -12.36 7.26
CA VAL A 255 5.32 -13.33 8.36
C VAL A 255 5.03 -12.62 9.68
N ARG A 256 4.05 -13.09 10.45
CA ARG A 256 3.75 -12.48 11.75
C ARG A 256 4.88 -12.69 12.75
N VAL A 257 5.17 -11.65 13.53
CA VAL A 257 6.22 -11.72 14.57
C VAL A 257 5.91 -12.72 15.69
N ASP A 258 4.63 -13.06 15.91
CA ASP A 258 4.20 -14.01 16.93
C ASP A 258 4.16 -15.48 16.43
N ASP A 259 4.29 -15.72 15.13
CA ASP A 259 4.41 -17.07 14.56
C ASP A 259 5.80 -17.65 14.86
N ALA A 260 5.88 -18.51 15.87
CA ALA A 260 7.13 -19.10 16.32
C ALA A 260 7.81 -19.97 15.25
N GLN A 261 7.04 -20.72 14.45
CA GLN A 261 7.59 -21.60 13.42
C GLN A 261 8.15 -20.79 12.26
N ALA A 262 7.38 -19.82 11.77
CA ALA A 262 7.79 -18.99 10.64
C ALA A 262 8.93 -18.02 11.01
N ARG A 263 8.97 -17.52 12.26
CA ARG A 263 10.06 -16.66 12.76
C ARG A 263 11.41 -17.39 12.84
N ARG A 264 11.42 -18.71 13.06
CA ARG A 264 12.64 -19.50 13.27
C ARG A 264 13.64 -19.35 12.12
N ARG A 265 13.20 -19.34 10.86
CA ARG A 265 14.09 -19.18 9.70
C ARG A 265 14.88 -17.86 9.74
N PHE A 266 14.27 -16.80 10.26
CA PHE A 266 14.93 -15.50 10.43
C PHE A 266 15.91 -15.54 11.60
N GLN A 267 15.55 -16.19 12.71
CA GLN A 267 16.46 -16.37 13.85
C GLN A 267 17.73 -17.12 13.42
N ASP A 268 17.55 -18.25 12.73
CA ASP A 268 18.65 -19.12 12.30
C ASP A 268 19.58 -18.40 11.30
N ALA A 269 19.04 -17.51 10.46
CA ALA A 269 19.83 -16.72 9.51
C ALA A 269 20.51 -15.49 10.13
N TRP A 270 19.88 -14.85 11.11
CA TRP A 270 20.31 -13.54 11.61
C TRP A 270 21.13 -13.60 12.89
N LEU A 271 20.78 -14.47 13.85
CA LEU A 271 21.43 -14.48 15.16
C LEU A 271 22.89 -15.00 15.16
N PRO A 272 23.33 -15.89 14.24
CA PRO A 272 24.75 -16.28 14.16
C PRO A 272 25.72 -15.16 13.79
N ARG A 273 25.23 -13.97 13.42
CA ARG A 273 26.08 -12.80 13.08
C ARG A 273 26.62 -12.06 14.30
N TRP A 274 26.12 -12.38 15.49
CA TRP A 274 26.74 -11.97 16.73
C TRP A 274 28.07 -12.69 16.91
N ALA A 275 29.14 -11.96 17.27
CA ALA A 275 30.38 -12.62 17.65
C ALA A 275 30.17 -13.53 18.88
N GLU A 276 30.80 -14.70 18.91
CA GLU A 276 30.62 -15.72 19.97
C GLU A 276 30.80 -15.15 21.39
N GLN A 277 31.70 -14.18 21.55
CA GLN A 277 32.04 -13.52 22.81
C GLN A 277 31.71 -12.02 22.81
N ALA A 278 30.76 -11.55 22.00
CA ALA A 278 30.41 -10.13 21.93
C ALA A 278 30.03 -9.57 23.32
N LYS A 279 31.01 -8.98 24.01
CA LYS A 279 30.85 -7.99 25.06
C LYS A 279 31.24 -6.67 24.44
N THR A 280 30.24 -5.89 24.10
CA THR A 280 30.49 -4.58 23.53
C THR A 280 31.01 -3.65 24.63
N SER A 281 31.98 -2.80 24.31
CA SER A 281 32.54 -1.84 25.27
C SER A 281 31.52 -0.77 25.70
N ASN A 282 30.38 -0.69 25.02
CA ASN A 282 29.27 0.22 25.27
C ASN A 282 28.05 -0.45 25.93
N GLY A 283 28.19 -1.69 26.43
CA GLY A 283 27.16 -2.32 27.28
C GLY A 283 26.01 -3.02 26.54
N PHE A 284 25.99 -3.02 25.21
CA PHE A 284 25.06 -3.83 24.42
C PHE A 284 25.35 -5.32 24.56
N LEU A 285 24.28 -6.09 24.69
CA LEU A 285 24.31 -7.55 24.80
C LEU A 285 23.77 -8.18 23.52
N PRO A 286 24.33 -9.33 23.09
CA PRO A 286 23.82 -10.06 21.94
C PRO A 286 22.37 -10.49 22.11
N VAL A 287 21.53 -10.20 21.11
CA VAL A 287 20.17 -10.73 21.02
C VAL A 287 20.24 -12.24 20.79
N ARG A 288 19.55 -13.03 21.62
CA ARG A 288 19.54 -14.51 21.55
C ARG A 288 18.23 -15.11 21.03
N SER A 289 17.19 -14.29 20.91
CA SER A 289 15.91 -14.64 20.31
C SER A 289 15.30 -13.40 19.69
N LEU A 290 14.64 -13.53 18.54
CA LEU A 290 13.92 -12.40 17.96
C LEU A 290 12.66 -12.09 18.77
N PRO A 291 12.28 -10.82 18.92
CA PRO A 291 11.11 -10.41 19.70
C PRO A 291 9.81 -10.98 19.12
N THR A 292 8.89 -11.36 20.01
CA THR A 292 7.61 -12.02 19.67
C THR A 292 6.42 -11.09 19.73
N GLU A 293 6.51 -10.02 20.51
CA GLU A 293 5.44 -9.06 20.70
C GLU A 293 5.42 -8.03 19.57
N ARG A 294 4.22 -7.57 19.24
CA ARG A 294 4.04 -6.46 18.29
C ARG A 294 4.75 -5.21 18.84
N GLY A 295 5.50 -4.52 17.99
CA GLY A 295 6.10 -3.24 18.34
C GLY A 295 5.10 -2.09 18.39
N ILE A 296 5.59 -0.93 18.80
CA ILE A 296 4.83 0.32 18.88
C ILE A 296 4.66 0.88 17.47
N GLY A 297 3.41 1.11 17.05
CA GLY A 297 3.11 1.77 15.78
C GLY A 297 3.04 3.30 15.90
N VAL A 298 3.07 4.00 14.76
CA VAL A 298 3.05 5.47 14.70
C VAL A 298 1.92 6.11 15.52
N THR A 299 0.73 5.50 15.57
CA THR A 299 -0.44 6.04 16.29
C THR A 299 -0.28 6.03 17.81
N GLN A 300 0.59 5.17 18.34
CA GLN A 300 0.87 5.05 19.77
C GLN A 300 2.17 5.78 20.16
N LEU A 301 2.95 6.22 19.18
CA LEU A 301 4.32 6.66 19.36
C LEU A 301 4.43 7.89 20.26
N ALA A 302 3.59 8.92 20.06
CA ALA A 302 3.61 10.12 20.89
C ALA A 302 3.42 9.78 22.37
N SER A 303 2.39 9.02 22.70
CA SER A 303 2.12 8.60 24.08
C SER A 303 3.17 7.65 24.65
N ALA A 304 3.78 6.81 23.82
CA ALA A 304 4.88 5.94 24.24
C ALA A 304 6.15 6.74 24.59
N ILE A 305 6.43 7.83 23.87
CA ILE A 305 7.53 8.73 24.19
C ILE A 305 7.23 9.50 25.48
N GLU A 306 6.03 10.06 25.59
CA GLU A 306 5.62 10.85 26.77
C GLU A 306 5.60 10.06 28.08
N SER A 307 5.33 8.76 28.00
CA SER A 307 5.35 7.84 29.15
C SER A 307 6.74 7.26 29.45
N GLY A 308 7.76 7.58 28.64
CA GLY A 308 9.11 7.05 28.80
C GLY A 308 9.28 5.60 28.35
N ILE A 309 8.29 5.00 27.66
CA ILE A 309 8.42 3.66 27.06
C ILE A 309 9.39 3.70 25.88
N VAL A 310 9.35 4.78 25.08
CA VAL A 310 10.31 5.04 24.00
C VAL A 310 11.19 6.21 24.41
N THR A 311 12.45 5.94 24.72
CA THR A 311 13.43 6.97 25.11
C THR A 311 14.42 7.30 24.00
N ALA A 312 14.59 6.42 23.00
CA ALA A 312 15.45 6.66 21.87
C ALA A 312 14.78 6.30 20.54
N MET A 313 15.09 7.05 19.48
CA MET A 313 14.54 6.81 18.15
C MET A 313 15.56 7.03 17.04
N TRP A 314 15.43 6.23 15.98
CA TRP A 314 16.14 6.37 14.71
C TRP A 314 15.12 6.67 13.62
N ILE A 315 15.24 7.81 12.95
CA ILE A 315 14.35 8.24 11.86
C ILE A 315 15.14 8.28 10.56
N GLU A 316 14.66 7.55 9.55
CA GLU A 316 15.11 7.71 8.16
C GLU A 316 14.16 8.65 7.44
N GLU A 317 14.64 9.85 7.12
CA GLU A 317 13.83 10.89 6.49
C GLU A 317 13.77 10.70 4.97
N GLY A 318 12.55 10.71 4.43
CA GLY A 318 12.34 10.75 2.98
C GLY A 318 12.68 12.14 2.40
N LEU A 319 12.67 12.24 1.07
CA LEU A 319 12.82 13.55 0.43
C LEU A 319 11.62 14.45 0.78
N PRO A 320 11.83 15.76 1.01
CA PRO A 320 10.74 16.70 1.22
C PRO A 320 9.82 16.68 0.00
N ALA A 321 8.51 16.71 0.22
CA ALA A 321 7.58 16.82 -0.89
C ALA A 321 7.63 18.24 -1.46
N ALA A 322 8.03 18.37 -2.72
CA ALA A 322 7.80 19.61 -3.46
C ALA A 322 6.31 19.65 -3.86
N ARG A 323 5.52 20.57 -3.29
CA ARG A 323 4.24 20.96 -3.90
C ARG A 323 4.56 21.87 -5.09
N ALA A 324 4.20 21.45 -6.29
CA ALA A 324 4.16 22.36 -7.44
C ALA A 324 3.03 23.37 -7.17
N THR A 325 3.36 24.56 -6.67
CA THR A 325 2.42 25.68 -6.72
C THR A 325 2.25 26.04 -8.19
N GLY A 326 1.01 26.27 -8.65
CA GLY A 326 0.63 26.44 -10.07
C GLY A 326 1.33 27.56 -10.87
N SER A 327 2.40 28.17 -10.35
CA SER A 327 3.22 29.20 -10.96
C SER A 327 4.58 28.70 -11.50
N GLY A 328 4.80 27.39 -11.63
CA GLY A 328 6.00 26.85 -12.30
C GLY A 328 7.30 26.91 -11.49
N ALA A 329 7.25 27.36 -10.23
CA ALA A 329 8.34 27.20 -9.28
C ALA A 329 7.96 26.14 -8.25
N ALA A 330 8.64 24.98 -8.27
CA ALA A 330 8.59 24.04 -7.16
C ALA A 330 9.30 24.68 -5.97
N LYS A 331 8.56 25.18 -4.97
CA LYS A 331 9.15 25.42 -3.66
C LYS A 331 9.32 24.06 -3.00
N ALA A 332 10.56 23.70 -2.67
CA ALA A 332 10.82 22.65 -1.69
C ALA A 332 10.21 23.14 -0.37
N MET A 333 9.01 22.67 -0.06
CA MET A 333 8.40 22.89 1.24
C MET A 333 8.73 21.65 2.08
N TRP A 334 9.58 21.86 3.07
CA TRP A 334 9.54 21.00 4.24
C TRP A 334 8.13 21.15 4.82
N TYR A 335 7.45 20.03 4.99
CA TYR A 335 6.26 19.97 5.82
C TYR A 335 6.61 20.59 7.18
N LYS A 336 5.67 21.32 7.79
CA LYS A 336 5.93 22.28 8.87
C LYS A 336 6.80 21.72 10.02
N ASP A 337 6.68 20.41 10.27
CA ASP A 337 7.38 19.68 11.32
C ASP A 337 8.19 18.45 10.83
N GLY A 338 8.40 18.27 9.52
CA GLY A 338 9.09 17.10 8.95
C GLY A 338 8.33 15.76 9.08
N LEU A 339 7.12 15.79 9.65
CA LEU A 339 6.27 14.63 9.92
C LEU A 339 4.93 14.65 9.18
N GLU A 340 4.64 15.63 8.32
CA GLU A 340 3.37 15.62 7.59
C GLU A 340 3.47 14.68 6.39
N THR A 341 2.40 13.92 6.15
CA THR A 341 2.21 13.26 4.86
C THR A 341 1.43 14.18 3.94
N ARG A 342 1.59 14.04 2.62
CA ARG A 342 0.75 14.75 1.63
C ARG A 342 -0.76 14.60 1.90
N ASP A 343 -1.15 13.52 2.58
CA ASP A 343 -2.52 13.04 2.71
C ASP A 343 -3.13 13.20 4.12
N GLY A 344 -2.56 14.07 4.98
CA GLY A 344 -3.16 14.47 6.27
C GLY A 344 -2.30 14.20 7.52
N GLU A 345 -2.78 14.76 8.64
CA GLU A 345 -2.05 14.95 9.90
C GLU A 345 -1.76 13.65 10.65
N ILE A 346 -0.51 13.50 11.04
CA ILE A 346 -0.06 12.57 12.08
C ILE A 346 -0.48 13.14 13.44
N ASP A 347 -0.44 12.35 14.53
CA ASP A 347 -0.71 12.88 15.88
C ASP A 347 0.02 14.22 16.07
N PRO A 348 -0.71 15.34 16.24
CA PRO A 348 -0.11 16.68 16.27
C PRO A 348 0.83 16.85 17.46
N ARG A 349 0.76 15.97 18.46
CA ARG A 349 1.69 15.94 19.60
C ARG A 349 3.00 15.26 19.27
N LEU A 350 3.10 14.51 18.16
CA LEU A 350 4.25 13.66 17.89
C LEU A 350 5.55 14.47 17.82
N PHE A 351 5.56 15.60 17.12
CA PHE A 351 6.76 16.42 17.01
C PHE A 351 7.26 16.90 18.38
N GLU A 352 6.36 17.41 19.22
CA GLU A 352 6.69 17.84 20.58
C GLU A 352 7.05 16.66 21.49
N ALA A 353 6.49 15.48 21.26
CA ALA A 353 6.90 14.26 21.94
C ALA A 353 8.35 13.88 21.56
N LEU A 354 8.75 13.98 20.28
CA LEU A 354 10.12 13.67 19.85
C LEU A 354 11.19 14.51 20.58
N ARG A 355 10.87 15.76 20.94
CA ARG A 355 11.78 16.63 21.73
C ARG A 355 12.06 16.10 23.14
N LYS A 356 11.24 15.17 23.64
CA LYS A 356 11.38 14.56 24.97
C LYS A 356 12.24 13.29 24.96
N LEU A 357 12.66 12.80 23.78
CA LEU A 357 13.55 11.64 23.66
C LEU A 357 14.91 11.93 24.30
N GLU A 358 15.47 10.95 25.00
CA GLU A 358 16.84 10.98 25.51
C GLU A 358 17.88 10.95 24.38
N TYR A 359 17.54 10.31 23.26
CA TYR A 359 18.40 10.27 22.08
C TYR A 359 17.61 10.15 20.78
N LEU A 360 17.96 10.98 19.80
CA LEU A 360 17.29 11.02 18.51
C LEU A 360 18.35 11.07 17.40
N VAL A 361 18.36 10.03 16.57
CA VAL A 361 19.17 9.95 15.35
C VAL A 361 18.28 10.24 14.16
N VAL A 362 18.67 11.22 13.34
CA VAL A 362 17.98 11.54 12.08
C VAL A 362 18.94 11.27 10.92
N VAL A 363 18.52 10.40 10.01
CA VAL A 363 19.24 10.09 8.76
C VAL A 363 18.56 10.88 7.65
N ALA A 364 19.21 11.95 7.18
CA ALA A 364 18.58 12.91 6.26
C ALA A 364 19.57 13.42 5.22
N ALA A 365 19.06 13.74 4.03
CA ALA A 365 19.84 14.32 2.94
C ALA A 365 19.93 15.85 3.02
N PHE A 366 19.03 16.50 3.77
CA PHE A 366 18.94 17.95 3.88
C PHE A 366 18.52 18.36 5.30
N PRO A 367 18.74 19.63 5.69
CA PRO A 367 18.21 20.17 6.93
C PRO A 367 16.66 20.16 6.95
N SER A 368 16.10 19.76 8.09
CA SER A 368 14.66 19.70 8.38
C SER A 368 14.38 20.02 9.85
N PRO A 369 13.12 20.30 10.25
CA PRO A 369 12.76 20.46 11.66
C PRO A 369 13.19 19.29 12.54
N LEU A 370 13.21 18.06 12.00
CA LEU A 370 13.70 16.88 12.71
C LEU A 370 15.21 16.94 12.95
N THR A 371 15.99 17.39 11.97
CA THR A 371 17.44 17.55 12.14
C THR A 371 17.80 18.61 13.18
N GLU A 372 16.96 19.62 13.39
CA GLU A 372 17.19 20.69 14.37
C GLU A 372 17.03 20.20 15.82
N ILE A 373 16.18 19.19 16.05
CA ILE A 373 15.96 18.59 17.38
C ILE A 373 16.76 17.29 17.58
N ALA A 374 17.47 16.83 16.56
CA ALA A 374 18.23 15.58 16.61
C ALA A 374 19.48 15.71 17.49
N HIS A 375 19.80 14.64 18.22
CA HIS A 375 21.07 14.51 18.94
C HIS A 375 22.21 14.11 18.01
N ALA A 376 21.90 13.42 16.91
CA ALA A 376 22.84 13.11 15.85
C ALA A 376 22.14 13.15 14.49
N VAL A 377 22.80 13.77 13.51
CA VAL A 377 22.37 13.77 12.10
C VAL A 377 23.37 12.97 11.28
N LEU A 378 22.88 11.98 10.52
CA LEU A 378 23.69 11.17 9.62
C LEU A 378 23.38 11.54 8.16
N PRO A 379 24.33 12.14 7.43
CA PRO A 379 24.10 12.57 6.05
C PRO A 379 23.74 11.40 5.12
N LEU A 380 22.58 11.51 4.47
CA LEU A 380 22.03 10.47 3.61
C LEU A 380 22.26 10.77 2.13
N SER A 381 22.67 9.74 1.38
CA SER A 381 22.75 9.81 -0.09
C SER A 381 21.36 9.90 -0.75
N LEU A 382 21.30 10.48 -1.94
CA LEU A 382 20.10 10.57 -2.77
C LEU A 382 19.89 9.31 -3.62
N SER A 383 18.71 9.15 -4.23
CA SER A 383 18.41 7.97 -5.05
C SER A 383 19.36 7.76 -6.23
N LEU A 384 19.86 8.85 -6.84
CA LEU A 384 20.84 8.81 -7.94
C LEU A 384 22.25 8.41 -7.49
N GLU A 385 22.52 8.50 -6.19
CA GLU A 385 23.79 8.16 -5.54
C GLU A 385 23.75 6.74 -4.95
N LYS A 386 22.59 6.07 -5.02
CA LYS A 386 22.35 4.77 -4.41
C LYS A 386 22.33 3.65 -5.44
N ASP A 387 22.75 2.49 -4.99
CA ASP A 387 22.58 1.23 -5.68
C ASP A 387 21.55 0.38 -4.93
N GLY A 388 20.55 -0.17 -5.63
CA GLY A 388 19.52 -0.95 -4.97
C GLY A 388 18.37 -1.37 -5.87
N THR A 389 17.20 -1.49 -5.25
CA THR A 389 15.94 -1.82 -5.93
C THR A 389 14.76 -1.07 -5.33
N PHE A 390 13.77 -0.78 -6.16
CA PHE A 390 12.43 -0.37 -5.73
C PHE A 390 11.38 -1.35 -6.23
N THR A 391 10.38 -1.65 -5.42
CA THR A 391 9.19 -2.41 -5.83
C THR A 391 8.06 -1.43 -6.10
N SER A 392 7.57 -1.40 -7.34
CA SER A 392 6.41 -0.57 -7.72
C SER A 392 5.12 -1.10 -7.13
N TYR A 393 4.05 -0.29 -7.19
CA TYR A 393 2.75 -0.64 -6.61
C TYR A 393 2.14 -1.92 -7.22
N ASP A 394 2.51 -2.24 -8.46
CA ASP A 394 2.09 -3.45 -9.17
C ASP A 394 3.00 -4.66 -8.87
N ARG A 395 3.84 -4.55 -7.83
CA ARG A 395 4.73 -5.58 -7.29
C ARG A 395 5.94 -5.90 -8.17
N THR A 396 6.24 -5.04 -9.15
CA THR A 396 7.44 -5.16 -9.99
C THR A 396 8.67 -4.61 -9.27
N VAL A 397 9.64 -5.47 -8.98
CA VAL A 397 10.97 -5.10 -8.46
C VAL A 397 11.81 -4.56 -9.62
N GLN A 398 12.33 -3.35 -9.46
CA GLN A 398 13.10 -2.62 -10.45
C GLN A 398 14.47 -2.23 -9.91
N ARG A 399 15.47 -2.21 -10.79
CA ARG A 399 16.86 -1.86 -10.47
C ARG A 399 17.04 -0.35 -10.33
N VAL A 400 17.58 0.10 -9.21
CA VAL A 400 18.04 1.49 -9.00
C VAL A 400 19.56 1.50 -9.10
N ARG A 401 20.14 2.23 -10.06
CA ARG A 401 21.59 2.26 -10.28
C ARG A 401 22.18 3.56 -9.78
N MET A 402 23.35 3.45 -9.15
CA MET A 402 24.17 4.62 -8.86
C MET A 402 24.61 5.25 -10.18
N THR A 403 24.33 6.52 -10.34
CA THR A 403 24.66 7.32 -11.55
C THR A 403 25.70 8.38 -11.26
N VAL A 404 25.78 8.83 -10.01
CA VAL A 404 26.76 9.79 -9.50
C VAL A 404 27.27 9.31 -8.14
N PRO A 405 28.52 9.63 -7.74
CA PRO A 405 28.98 9.34 -6.39
C PRO A 405 28.21 10.16 -5.37
N ALA A 406 28.12 9.66 -4.13
CA ALA A 406 27.53 10.39 -3.02
C ALA A 406 28.29 11.69 -2.74
N MET A 407 27.56 12.76 -2.43
CA MET A 407 28.13 14.08 -2.17
C MET A 407 28.69 14.19 -0.75
N GLY A 408 29.92 14.71 -0.64
CA GLY A 408 30.56 14.98 0.65
C GLY A 408 30.72 13.73 1.52
N GLU A 409 30.17 13.78 2.74
CA GLU A 409 30.20 12.67 3.70
C GLU A 409 28.93 11.79 3.65
N ALA A 410 28.03 12.05 2.70
CA ALA A 410 26.78 11.31 2.57
C ALA A 410 27.04 9.82 2.30
N ARG A 411 26.23 8.97 2.95
CA ARG A 411 26.31 7.52 2.81
C ARG A 411 24.92 6.95 2.57
N SER A 412 24.86 5.76 1.96
CA SER A 412 23.61 5.01 1.85
C SER A 412 23.25 4.32 3.16
N GLU A 413 21.98 3.98 3.32
CA GLU A 413 21.49 3.17 4.45
C GLU A 413 22.20 1.81 4.49
N ALA A 414 22.59 1.29 3.32
CA ALA A 414 23.37 0.07 3.16
C ALA A 414 24.81 0.18 3.70
N GLU A 415 25.30 1.39 3.95
CA GLU A 415 26.60 1.64 4.59
C GLU A 415 26.42 2.06 6.05
N ILE A 416 25.45 2.94 6.33
CA ILE A 416 25.19 3.50 7.66
C ILE A 416 24.78 2.39 8.64
N ILE A 417 23.75 1.60 8.29
CA ILE A 417 23.17 0.63 9.22
C ILE A 417 24.19 -0.48 9.57
N PRO A 418 24.90 -1.09 8.60
CA PRO A 418 25.94 -2.06 8.95
C PRO A 418 27.11 -1.49 9.75
N ALA A 419 27.48 -0.22 9.51
CA ALA A 419 28.56 0.43 10.25
C ALA A 419 28.19 0.66 11.73
N VAL A 420 26.92 0.96 12.03
CA VAL A 420 26.41 1.06 13.40
C VAL A 420 26.30 -0.33 14.03
N ALA A 421 25.69 -1.30 13.34
CA ALA A 421 25.56 -2.67 13.82
C ALA A 421 26.92 -3.30 14.17
N SER A 422 27.94 -3.06 13.34
CA SER A 422 29.29 -3.59 13.56
C SER A 422 29.94 -3.02 14.83
N ARG A 423 29.71 -1.74 15.15
CA ARG A 423 30.15 -1.13 16.41
C ARG A 423 29.44 -1.71 17.63
N MET A 424 28.24 -2.24 17.43
CA MET A 424 27.48 -2.98 18.44
C MET A 424 27.83 -4.47 18.47
N GLY A 425 28.85 -4.93 17.73
CA GLY A 425 29.29 -6.33 17.75
C GLY A 425 28.49 -7.29 16.86
N TYR A 426 27.67 -6.76 15.94
CA TYR A 426 26.86 -7.54 15.02
C TYR A 426 27.30 -7.36 13.55
N GLY A 427 27.69 -8.45 12.89
CA GLY A 427 28.24 -8.44 11.53
C GLY A 427 27.17 -8.30 10.43
N LEU A 428 26.64 -7.09 10.19
CA LEU A 428 25.58 -6.83 9.20
C LEU A 428 26.11 -6.42 7.80
N SER A 429 27.39 -6.63 7.48
CA SER A 429 27.97 -6.13 6.22
C SER A 429 27.61 -7.01 5.02
N ALA A 430 27.01 -6.40 3.99
CA ALA A 430 26.72 -7.04 2.72
C ALA A 430 27.72 -6.68 1.61
N GLY A 431 28.48 -5.59 1.75
CA GLY A 431 29.38 -5.04 0.72
C GLY A 431 28.67 -4.48 -0.52
N HIS A 432 27.70 -5.22 -1.07
CA HIS A 432 26.87 -4.83 -2.21
C HIS A 432 25.40 -5.22 -1.96
N PRO A 433 24.42 -4.38 -2.37
CA PRO A 433 22.98 -4.65 -2.23
C PRO A 433 22.50 -6.00 -2.77
N SER A 434 23.18 -6.55 -3.78
CA SER A 434 22.89 -7.90 -4.31
C SER A 434 23.03 -9.02 -3.28
N ARG A 435 23.91 -8.87 -2.28
CA ARG A 435 24.02 -9.86 -1.20
C ARG A 435 22.84 -9.79 -0.24
N VAL A 436 22.34 -8.57 0.03
CA VAL A 436 21.09 -8.38 0.78
C VAL A 436 19.92 -9.02 0.02
N MET A 437 19.84 -8.81 -1.29
CA MET A 437 18.82 -9.45 -2.11
C MET A 437 18.95 -10.98 -2.14
N SER A 438 20.17 -11.52 -2.12
CA SER A 438 20.39 -12.98 -2.05
C SER A 438 19.89 -13.58 -0.74
N GLU A 439 20.03 -12.87 0.38
CA GLU A 439 19.42 -13.25 1.66
C GLU A 439 17.89 -13.15 1.60
N ILE A 440 17.35 -12.08 1.00
CA ILE A 440 15.90 -11.92 0.80
C ILE A 440 15.34 -13.09 0.00
N GLN A 441 15.99 -13.51 -1.09
CA GLN A 441 15.58 -14.69 -1.88
C GLN A 441 15.45 -15.96 -1.03
N GLN A 442 16.36 -16.15 -0.06
CA GLN A 442 16.37 -17.32 0.82
C GLN A 442 15.28 -17.26 1.89
N LEU A 443 14.99 -16.07 2.41
CA LEU A 443 14.09 -15.87 3.55
C LEU A 443 12.66 -15.49 3.15
N VAL A 444 12.44 -15.03 1.92
CA VAL A 444 11.16 -14.54 1.42
C VAL A 444 10.82 -15.30 0.14
N PRO A 445 9.99 -16.37 0.23
CA PRO A 445 9.67 -17.22 -0.93
C PRO A 445 9.14 -16.45 -2.15
N ALA A 446 8.34 -15.39 -1.93
CA ALA A 446 7.83 -14.54 -3.00
C ALA A 446 8.93 -13.78 -3.78
N TYR A 447 10.14 -13.68 -3.23
CA TYR A 447 11.28 -13.01 -3.84
C TYR A 447 12.37 -14.01 -4.31
N ALA A 448 12.15 -15.33 -4.21
CA ALA A 448 13.16 -16.34 -4.50
C ALA A 448 13.76 -16.24 -5.91
N GLY A 449 12.98 -15.77 -6.89
CA GLY A 449 13.46 -15.50 -8.25
C GLY A 449 14.10 -14.14 -8.51
N VAL A 450 14.13 -13.21 -7.53
CA VAL A 450 14.56 -11.81 -7.72
C VAL A 450 16.08 -11.67 -7.58
N SER A 451 16.83 -11.85 -8.66
CA SER A 451 18.30 -11.67 -8.65
C SER A 451 18.75 -10.42 -9.39
N TYR A 452 19.89 -9.84 -8.99
CA TYR A 452 20.46 -8.68 -9.67
C TYR A 452 20.78 -8.98 -11.13
N ALA A 453 21.29 -10.17 -11.45
CA ALA A 453 21.55 -10.60 -12.82
C ALA A 453 20.29 -10.59 -13.71
N ARG A 454 19.11 -10.89 -13.15
CA ARG A 454 17.84 -10.75 -13.86
C ARG A 454 17.39 -9.29 -13.94
N LEU A 455 17.53 -8.54 -12.84
CA LEU A 455 17.17 -7.13 -12.76
C LEU A 455 17.96 -6.25 -13.74
N GLU A 456 19.17 -6.66 -14.13
CA GLU A 456 19.93 -6.00 -15.20
C GLU A 456 19.24 -6.09 -16.56
N ARG A 457 18.31 -7.03 -16.76
CA ARG A 457 17.58 -7.24 -18.02
C ARG A 457 16.17 -6.66 -18.01
N GLY A 458 15.66 -6.24 -16.85
CA GLY A 458 14.31 -5.70 -16.71
C GLY A 458 13.73 -5.90 -15.31
N GLY A 459 12.56 -5.31 -15.06
CA GLY A 459 11.83 -5.50 -13.81
C GLY A 459 11.33 -6.94 -13.64
N ILE A 460 11.17 -7.38 -12.39
CA ILE A 460 10.69 -8.72 -12.05
C ILE A 460 9.42 -8.59 -11.21
N VAL A 461 8.32 -9.17 -11.67
CA VAL A 461 7.07 -9.16 -10.92
C VAL A 461 7.12 -10.20 -9.81
N THR A 462 6.70 -9.81 -8.61
CA THR A 462 6.58 -10.72 -7.45
C THR A 462 5.10 -11.09 -7.20
N PRO A 463 4.81 -12.30 -6.68
CA PRO A 463 5.74 -13.39 -6.34
C PRO A 463 6.51 -14.01 -7.52
N THR A 464 7.74 -14.48 -7.27
CA THR A 464 8.54 -15.30 -8.20
C THR A 464 9.29 -16.37 -7.42
N GLN A 465 9.12 -17.64 -7.81
CA GLN A 465 9.52 -18.80 -7.02
C GLN A 465 10.97 -19.24 -7.27
N ALA A 466 11.55 -18.91 -8.43
CA ALA A 466 12.90 -19.33 -8.80
C ALA A 466 13.53 -18.43 -9.88
N PHE A 467 14.83 -18.60 -10.11
CA PHE A 467 15.52 -17.94 -11.23
C PHE A 467 14.89 -18.38 -12.56
N GLY A 468 14.49 -17.41 -13.39
CA GLY A 468 13.88 -17.66 -14.70
C GLY A 468 12.34 -17.70 -14.69
N ASP A 469 11.71 -17.82 -13.52
CA ASP A 469 10.25 -17.71 -13.38
C ASP A 469 9.80 -16.28 -13.76
N PRO A 470 8.88 -16.09 -14.73
CA PRO A 470 8.41 -14.76 -15.15
C PRO A 470 7.74 -13.97 -14.00
N GLY A 471 7.33 -14.65 -12.94
CA GLY A 471 6.63 -14.05 -11.80
C GLY A 471 5.12 -14.00 -12.02
N THR A 472 4.40 -13.76 -10.94
CA THR A 472 2.93 -13.77 -10.90
C THR A 472 2.37 -12.38 -11.18
N THR A 473 1.94 -12.14 -12.42
CA THR A 473 1.33 -10.87 -12.83
C THR A 473 -0.07 -10.67 -12.25
N ILE A 474 -0.81 -11.76 -12.09
CA ILE A 474 -2.18 -11.77 -11.58
C ILE A 474 -2.19 -12.57 -10.29
N LEU A 475 -2.50 -11.91 -9.20
CA LEU A 475 -2.68 -12.60 -7.92
C LEU A 475 -4.02 -13.31 -7.89
N GLU A 476 -3.98 -14.48 -7.28
CA GLU A 476 -5.13 -15.15 -6.70
C GLU A 476 -5.03 -14.92 -5.19
N PRO A 477 -5.62 -13.83 -4.64
CA PRO A 477 -5.57 -13.58 -3.21
C PRO A 477 -6.20 -14.75 -2.44
N ASN A 478 -5.97 -14.84 -1.13
CA ASN A 478 -6.55 -15.90 -0.29
C ASN A 478 -8.07 -15.66 -0.13
N ARG A 479 -8.84 -15.92 -1.20
CA ARG A 479 -10.29 -15.79 -1.29
C ARG A 479 -11.01 -16.64 -0.23
N GLY A 480 -10.35 -17.67 0.32
CA GLY A 480 -11.00 -18.75 1.07
C GLY A 480 -10.99 -18.64 2.60
N THR A 481 -10.28 -17.70 3.22
CA THR A 481 -10.09 -17.71 4.70
C THR A 481 -10.62 -16.49 5.45
N THR A 482 -10.94 -15.39 4.75
CA THR A 482 -11.41 -14.16 5.40
C THR A 482 -12.83 -13.78 4.96
N PRO A 483 -13.77 -13.55 5.88
CA PRO A 483 -15.13 -13.09 5.54
C PRO A 483 -15.11 -11.76 4.78
N LEU A 484 -16.15 -11.49 3.97
CA LEU A 484 -16.32 -10.16 3.37
C LEU A 484 -16.57 -9.13 4.48
N ALA A 485 -16.04 -7.92 4.26
CA ALA A 485 -16.32 -6.81 5.15
C ALA A 485 -17.84 -6.53 5.17
N PRO A 486 -18.44 -6.22 6.32
CA PRO A 486 -19.88 -6.01 6.42
C PRO A 486 -20.38 -4.94 5.43
N ALA A 487 -21.44 -5.26 4.69
CA ALA A 487 -22.17 -4.23 3.95
C ALA A 487 -22.94 -3.34 4.93
N PHE A 488 -22.93 -2.03 4.69
CA PHE A 488 -23.82 -1.09 5.37
C PHE A 488 -25.18 -1.09 4.68
N VAL A 489 -26.26 -1.16 5.47
CA VAL A 489 -27.63 -1.09 4.97
C VAL A 489 -28.27 0.19 5.50
N LEU A 490 -28.50 1.15 4.61
CA LEU A 490 -29.33 2.31 4.91
C LEU A 490 -30.80 1.93 4.76
N SER A 491 -31.57 2.09 5.83
CA SER A 491 -33.04 2.06 5.80
C SER A 491 -33.59 3.50 5.72
N GLU A 492 -34.84 3.68 5.29
CA GLU A 492 -35.52 4.99 5.29
C GLU A 492 -35.46 5.71 6.66
N SER A 493 -35.41 4.95 7.76
CA SER A 493 -35.29 5.50 9.13
C SER A 493 -33.91 6.11 9.43
N ASN A 494 -32.87 5.69 8.71
CA ASN A 494 -31.48 6.11 8.91
C ASN A 494 -31.01 7.13 7.85
N ALA A 495 -31.82 7.36 6.81
CA ALA A 495 -31.52 8.26 5.70
C ALA A 495 -32.09 9.68 5.88
N ARG A 496 -32.95 9.89 6.88
CA ARG A 496 -33.45 11.21 7.32
C ARG A 496 -32.63 11.71 8.49
#